data_AF-A0A1H2XT52-F1
#
_entry.id   AF-A0A1H2XT52-F1
#
_cell.length_a   1.000
_cell.length_b   1.000
_cell.length_c   1.000
_cell.angle_alpha   90.00
_cell.angle_beta   90.00
_cell.angle_gamma   90.00
#
_symmetry.space_group_name_H-M   'P 1'
#
loop_
_entity.id
_entity.type
_entity.pdbx_description
1 polymer ?
#
loop_
_entity_poly.entity_id
_entity_poly.type
_entity_poly.pdbx_seq_one_letter_code
_entity_poly.pdbx_strand_id
1 'polypeptide(L)'
;MSFTPPQPTQNSHPWRKPLLATEFIALAILVGSMALLGRSNTDAEPLNPAWLVIPALASLAVFISFIGLMYLRWVAAASPERQGRHRVIFALLALTLLGVWGYGIVNTWSGLGS
;
A
#
# COMPACT_ATOMS: atom_id res chain seq x y z
N MET A 1 -23.10 -25.95 46.30
CA MET A 1 -22.17 -24.93 45.75
C MET A 1 -21.90 -25.31 44.30
N SER A 2 -22.53 -24.63 43.35
CA SER A 2 -22.36 -24.88 41.90
C SER A 2 -21.23 -24.00 41.37
N PHE A 3 -20.16 -24.62 40.88
CA PHE A 3 -19.09 -23.94 40.15
C PHE A 3 -19.58 -23.64 38.74
N THR A 4 -19.76 -22.37 38.39
CA THR A 4 -19.94 -21.93 37.01
C THR A 4 -18.56 -21.64 36.42
N PRO A 5 -18.14 -22.29 35.31
CA PRO A 5 -16.86 -21.98 34.69
C PRO A 5 -16.89 -20.57 34.09
N PRO A 6 -15.74 -19.84 34.08
CA PRO A 6 -15.68 -18.52 33.48
C PRO A 6 -15.96 -18.61 31.97
N GLN A 7 -16.96 -17.85 31.52
CA GLN A 7 -17.23 -17.63 30.11
C GLN A 7 -16.00 -17.00 29.44
N PRO A 8 -15.52 -17.52 28.29
CA PRO A 8 -14.49 -16.85 27.54
C PRO A 8 -15.06 -15.53 27.03
N THR A 9 -14.62 -14.43 27.64
CA THR A 9 -14.89 -13.10 27.11
C THR A 9 -14.15 -13.00 25.78
N GLN A 10 -14.88 -13.29 24.70
CA GLN A 10 -14.46 -13.06 23.34
C GLN A 10 -14.43 -11.55 23.11
N ASN A 11 -13.47 -10.89 23.75
CA ASN A 11 -13.10 -9.51 23.55
C ASN A 11 -12.65 -9.40 22.08
N SER A 12 -13.58 -9.02 21.22
CA SER A 12 -13.33 -8.72 19.82
C SER A 12 -12.53 -7.42 19.78
N HIS A 13 -11.21 -7.56 19.98
CA HIS A 13 -10.29 -6.45 20.09
C HIS A 13 -10.32 -5.66 18.77
N PRO A 14 -10.60 -4.34 18.79
CA PRO A 14 -10.81 -3.52 17.59
C PRO A 14 -9.62 -3.50 16.63
N TRP A 15 -8.45 -3.97 17.08
CA TRP A 15 -7.24 -4.10 16.29
C TRP A 15 -7.13 -5.39 15.46
N ARG A 16 -8.06 -6.35 15.58
CA ARG A 16 -8.05 -7.55 14.71
C ARG A 16 -8.19 -7.21 13.23
N LYS A 17 -9.09 -6.28 12.90
CA LYS A 17 -9.36 -5.86 11.51
C LYS A 17 -8.15 -5.21 10.82
N PRO A 18 -7.43 -4.24 11.44
CA PRO A 18 -6.22 -3.68 10.84
C PRO A 18 -5.05 -4.66 10.80
N LEU A 19 -4.95 -5.62 11.73
CA LEU A 19 -3.94 -6.69 11.67
C LEU A 19 -4.15 -7.59 10.46
N LEU A 20 -5.40 -8.00 10.21
CA LEU A 20 -5.75 -8.78 9.01
C LEU A 20 -5.41 -8.01 7.73
N ALA A 21 -5.77 -6.73 7.64
CA ALA A 21 -5.42 -5.91 6.48
C ALA A 21 -3.89 -5.83 6.27
N THR A 22 -3.12 -5.76 7.35
CA THR A 22 -1.65 -5.78 7.31
C THR A 22 -1.11 -7.11 6.79
N GLU A 23 -1.67 -8.24 7.25
CA GLU A 23 -1.32 -9.57 6.76
C GLU A 23 -1.63 -9.73 5.27
N PHE A 24 -2.83 -9.32 4.82
CA PHE A 24 -3.20 -9.39 3.41
C PHE A 24 -2.35 -8.48 2.52
N ILE A 25 -1.95 -7.30 3.00
CA ILE A 25 -1.05 -6.40 2.27
C ILE A 25 0.37 -6.98 2.21
N ALA A 26 0.87 -7.53 3.32
CA ALA A 26 2.16 -8.21 3.35
C ALA A 26 2.17 -9.42 2.38
N LEU A 27 1.08 -10.18 2.32
CA LEU A 27 0.91 -11.29 1.37
C LEU A 27 0.83 -10.79 -0.08
N ALA A 28 0.11 -9.71 -0.37
CA ALA A 28 0.05 -9.13 -1.70
C ALA A 28 1.42 -8.64 -2.19
N ILE A 29 2.19 -7.99 -1.31
CA ILE A 29 3.57 -7.55 -1.57
C ILE A 29 4.49 -8.76 -1.81
N LEU A 30 4.40 -9.79 -0.97
CA LEU A 30 5.21 -11.01 -1.09
C LEU A 30 4.93 -11.74 -2.41
N VAL A 31 3.66 -11.94 -2.75
CA VAL A 31 3.24 -12.57 -4.01
C VAL A 31 3.65 -11.72 -5.22
N GLY A 32 3.48 -10.41 -5.15
CA GLY A 32 3.96 -9.48 -6.17
C GLY A 32 5.48 -9.55 -6.37
N SER A 33 6.24 -9.66 -5.28
CA SER A 33 7.69 -9.82 -5.31
C SER A 33 8.10 -11.14 -5.95
N MET A 34 7.51 -12.27 -5.54
CA MET A 34 7.78 -13.57 -6.15
C MET A 34 7.41 -13.62 -7.63
N ALA A 35 6.29 -13.01 -8.04
CA ALA A 35 5.88 -12.93 -9.43
C ALA A 35 6.84 -12.07 -10.27
N LEU A 36 7.39 -11.00 -9.69
CA LEU A 36 8.36 -10.12 -10.35
C LEU A 36 9.73 -10.77 -10.47
N LEU A 37 10.23 -11.40 -9.40
CA LEU A 37 11.50 -12.14 -9.42
C LEU A 37 11.42 -13.36 -10.34
N GLY A 38 10.29 -14.08 -10.35
CA GLY A 38 10.09 -15.22 -11.23
C GLY A 38 10.10 -14.85 -12.72
N ARG A 39 9.68 -13.63 -13.07
CA ARG A 39 9.75 -13.09 -14.43
C ARG A 39 11.15 -12.62 -14.85
N SER A 40 12.05 -12.41 -13.88
CA SER A 40 13.40 -11.88 -14.12
C SER A 40 14.43 -12.97 -14.48
N ASN A 41 14.07 -14.24 -14.33
CA ASN A 41 14.97 -15.39 -14.51
C ASN A 41 14.88 -16.05 -15.90
N THR A 42 14.25 -15.41 -16.89
CA THR A 42 14.03 -16.01 -18.22
C THR A 42 14.48 -15.07 -19.33
N ASP A 43 15.80 -15.03 -19.53
CA ASP A 43 16.45 -14.60 -20.77
C ASP A 43 16.92 -13.14 -20.86
N ALA A 44 18.22 -13.05 -21.08
CA ALA A 44 18.99 -11.86 -21.37
C ALA A 44 18.69 -11.35 -22.78
N GLU A 45 17.81 -10.36 -22.88
CA GLU A 45 17.63 -9.52 -24.06
C GLU A 45 17.74 -8.03 -23.65
N PRO A 46 18.08 -7.11 -24.56
CA PRO A 46 18.13 -5.69 -24.25
C PRO A 46 16.76 -5.26 -23.74
N LEU A 47 16.72 -4.78 -22.50
CA LEU A 47 15.50 -4.44 -21.77
C LEU A 47 14.67 -3.44 -22.58
N ASN A 48 13.63 -3.96 -23.23
CA ASN A 48 12.65 -3.13 -23.91
C ASN A 48 12.05 -2.17 -22.86
N PRO A 49 12.04 -0.84 -23.08
CA PRO A 49 11.46 0.11 -22.14
C PRO A 49 9.99 -0.19 -21.77
N ALA A 50 9.28 -0.99 -22.56
CA ALA A 50 7.97 -1.53 -22.20
C ALA A 50 7.99 -2.42 -20.94
N TRP A 51 9.11 -3.06 -20.60
CA TRP A 51 9.25 -3.85 -19.38
C TRP A 51 9.18 -3.02 -18.10
N LEU A 52 9.43 -1.70 -18.16
CA LEU A 52 9.35 -0.81 -17.01
C LEU A 52 7.91 -0.56 -16.54
N VAL A 53 6.92 -0.89 -17.35
CA VAL A 53 5.50 -0.82 -16.96
C VAL A 53 5.23 -1.74 -15.76
N ILE A 54 5.87 -2.90 -15.71
CA ILE A 54 5.67 -3.88 -14.62
C ILE A 54 6.14 -3.33 -13.27
N PRO A 55 7.40 -2.87 -13.09
CA PRO A 55 7.83 -2.26 -11.84
C PRO A 55 7.12 -0.93 -11.56
N ALA A 56 6.74 -0.15 -12.58
CA ALA A 56 5.94 1.06 -12.37
C ALA A 56 4.57 0.72 -11.75
N LEU A 57 3.85 -0.25 -12.31
CA LEU A 57 2.55 -0.71 -11.77
C LEU A 57 2.70 -1.32 -10.37
N ALA A 58 3.74 -2.11 -10.13
CA ALA A 58 4.01 -2.67 -8.81
C ALA A 58 4.26 -1.56 -7.77
N SER A 59 5.08 -0.56 -8.12
CA SER A 59 5.33 0.59 -7.24
C SER A 59 4.07 1.39 -6.97
N LEU A 60 3.22 1.62 -7.99
CA LEU A 60 1.95 2.34 -7.85
C LEU A 60 1.00 1.62 -6.91
N ALA A 61 0.87 0.30 -7.05
CA ALA A 61 0.00 -0.52 -6.20
C ALA A 61 0.43 -0.45 -4.72
N VAL A 62 1.73 -0.56 -4.45
CA VAL A 62 2.31 -0.41 -3.10
C VAL A 62 2.06 1.00 -2.56
N PHE A 63 2.25 2.01 -3.40
CA PHE A 63 2.11 3.41 -3.01
C PHE A 63 0.67 3.78 -2.66
N ILE A 64 -0.31 3.36 -3.48
CA ILE A 64 -1.74 3.56 -3.21
C ILE A 64 -2.14 2.82 -1.93
N SER A 65 -1.64 1.60 -1.71
CA SER A 65 -1.90 0.82 -0.49
C SER A 65 -1.35 1.54 0.75
N PHE A 66 -0.15 2.09 0.65
CA PHE A 66 0.48 2.88 1.72
C PHE A 66 -0.32 4.15 2.03
N ILE A 67 -0.71 4.91 1.01
CA ILE A 67 -1.55 6.12 1.14
C ILE A 67 -2.91 5.75 1.77
N GLY A 68 -3.56 4.68 1.31
CA GLY A 68 -4.83 4.21 1.85
C GLY A 68 -4.75 3.82 3.33
N LEU A 69 -3.71 3.07 3.71
CA LEU A 69 -3.46 2.71 5.11
C LEU A 69 -3.20 3.94 5.98
N MET A 70 -2.40 4.90 5.48
CA MET A 70 -2.16 6.14 6.19
C MET A 70 -3.46 6.93 6.37
N TYR A 71 -4.32 7.00 5.35
CA TYR A 71 -5.63 7.65 5.44
C TYR A 71 -6.51 7.02 6.54
N LEU A 72 -6.63 5.69 6.55
CA LEU A 72 -7.38 4.96 7.58
C LEU A 72 -6.81 5.21 8.97
N ARG A 73 -5.48 5.21 9.10
CA ARG A 73 -4.75 5.37 10.36
C ARG A 73 -4.80 6.79 10.91
N TRP A 74 -4.71 7.80 10.06
CA TRP A 74 -4.52 9.21 10.46
C TRP A 74 -5.76 10.07 10.29
N VAL A 75 -6.58 9.82 9.26
CA VAL A 75 -7.78 10.61 8.98
C VAL A 75 -9.02 9.90 9.53
N ALA A 76 -9.18 8.60 9.29
CA ALA A 76 -10.37 7.88 9.76
C ALA A 76 -10.37 7.60 11.27
N ALA A 77 -9.18 7.50 11.89
CA ALA A 77 -9.05 7.33 13.35
C ALA A 77 -9.01 8.66 14.14
N ALA A 78 -9.00 9.81 13.46
CA ALA A 78 -9.02 11.12 14.12
C ALA A 78 -10.43 11.49 14.60
N SER A 79 -10.53 12.19 15.74
CA SER A 79 -11.83 12.68 16.25
C SER A 79 -12.51 13.64 15.25
N PRO A 80 -13.85 13.59 15.14
CA PRO A 80 -14.61 14.27 14.09
C PRO A 80 -14.38 15.80 14.03
N GLU A 81 -14.05 16.41 15.16
CA GLU A 81 -13.80 17.85 15.29
C GLU A 81 -12.50 18.33 14.58
N ARG A 82 -11.53 17.43 14.35
CA ARG A 82 -10.26 17.75 13.64
C ARG A 82 -10.08 16.97 12.33
N GLN A 83 -10.97 16.02 12.05
CA GLN A 83 -10.91 15.12 10.90
C GLN A 83 -10.86 15.84 9.55
N GLY A 84 -11.62 16.95 9.40
CA GLY A 84 -11.62 17.74 8.17
C GLY A 84 -10.26 18.35 7.81
N ARG A 85 -9.56 18.92 8.80
CA ARG A 85 -8.23 19.52 8.58
C ARG A 85 -7.18 18.47 8.25
N HIS A 86 -7.20 17.33 8.93
CA HIS A 86 -6.29 16.22 8.64
C HIS A 86 -6.53 15.63 7.24
N ARG A 87 -7.79 15.56 6.79
CA ARG A 87 -8.14 15.11 5.44
C ARG A 87 -7.56 16.01 4.36
N VAL A 88 -7.65 17.33 4.51
CA VAL A 88 -7.15 18.30 3.51
C VAL A 88 -5.62 18.22 3.40
N ILE A 89 -4.92 18.23 4.54
CA ILE A 89 -3.45 18.11 4.56
C ILE A 89 -3.01 16.77 3.96
N PHE A 90 -3.71 15.70 4.31
CA PHE A 90 -3.42 14.37 3.76
C PHE A 90 -3.65 14.31 2.25
N ALA A 91 -4.74 14.89 1.76
CA ALA A 91 -5.04 14.94 0.33
C ALA A 91 -3.98 15.73 -0.45
N LEU A 92 -3.55 16.88 0.06
CA LEU A 92 -2.46 17.66 -0.53
C LEU A 92 -1.16 16.86 -0.57
N LEU A 93 -0.80 16.20 0.54
CA LEU A 93 0.38 15.36 0.61
C LEU A 93 0.32 14.21 -0.40
N ALA A 94 -0.78 13.44 -0.40
CA ALA A 94 -0.98 12.32 -1.31
C ALA A 94 -0.92 12.76 -2.78
N LEU A 95 -1.54 13.91 -3.12
CA LEU A 95 -1.51 14.46 -4.46
C LEU A 95 -0.10 14.85 -4.89
N THR A 96 0.67 15.53 -4.03
CA THR A 96 2.08 15.86 -4.33
C THR A 96 2.94 14.62 -4.50
N LEU A 97 2.74 13.60 -3.67
CA LEU A 97 3.50 12.36 -3.71
C LEU A 97 3.21 11.57 -5.00
N LEU A 98 1.93 11.49 -5.40
CA LEU A 98 1.51 10.94 -6.70
C LEU A 98 2.06 11.73 -7.88
N GLY A 99 2.10 13.05 -7.78
CA GLY A 99 2.67 13.92 -8.80
C GLY A 99 4.16 13.66 -9.00
N VAL A 100 4.94 13.58 -7.91
CA VAL A 100 6.39 13.27 -7.97
C VAL A 100 6.62 11.86 -8.51
N TRP A 101 5.81 10.88 -8.08
CA TRP A 101 5.87 9.52 -8.61
C TRP A 101 5.64 9.50 -10.13
N GLY A 102 4.56 10.12 -10.61
CA GLY A 102 4.22 10.17 -12.03
C GLY A 102 5.28 10.90 -12.86
N TYR A 103 5.84 12.00 -12.33
CA TYR A 103 6.96 12.69 -12.95
C TYR A 103 8.20 11.78 -13.09
N GLY A 104 8.53 11.01 -12.04
CA GLY A 104 9.64 10.05 -12.07
C GLY A 104 9.46 8.98 -13.15
N ILE A 105 8.25 8.45 -13.29
CA ILE A 105 7.89 7.51 -14.37
C ILE A 105 8.10 8.18 -15.75
N VAL A 106 7.49 9.35 -16.00
CA VAL A 106 7.63 10.03 -17.30
C VAL A 106 9.10 10.34 -17.62
N ASN A 107 9.87 10.85 -16.65
CA ASN A 107 11.28 11.18 -16.81
C ASN A 107 12.12 9.94 -17.16
N THR A 108 11.83 8.81 -16.52
CA THR A 108 12.53 7.54 -16.78
C THR A 108 12.30 7.08 -18.22
N TRP A 109 11.06 7.19 -18.74
CA TRP A 109 10.77 6.85 -20.13
C TRP A 109 11.42 7.82 -21.11
N SER A 110 11.38 9.14 -20.84
CA SER A 110 12.00 10.12 -21.73
C SER A 110 13.53 9.97 -21.79
N GLY A 111 14.18 9.63 -20.67
CA GLY A 111 15.63 9.45 -20.61
C GLY A 111 16.14 8.16 -21.25
N LEU A 112 15.25 7.19 -21.53
CA LEU A 112 15.58 5.97 -22.28
C LEU A 112 15.35 6.12 -23.78
N GLY A 113 14.59 7.14 -24.20
CA GLY A 113 14.32 7.46 -25.60
C GLY A 113 15.29 8.50 -26.20
N SER A 114 16.17 9.10 -25.40
CA SER A 114 17.25 10.02 -25.80
C SER A 114 18.60 9.33 -25.84
#